data_AF-A0A537J979-F1
#
_entry.id   AF-A0A537J979-F1
#
_cell.length_a   1.000
_cell.length_b   1.000
_cell.length_c   1.000
_cell.angle_alpha   90.00
_cell.angle_beta   90.00
_cell.angle_gamma   90.00
#
_symmetry.space_group_name_H-M   'P 1'
#
loop_
_entity.id
_entity.type
_entity.pdbx_description
1 polymer ?
#
loop_
_entity_poly.entity_id
_entity_poly.type
_entity_poly.pdbx_seq_one_letter_code
_entity_poly.pdbx_strand_id
1 'polypeptide(L)'
;MSSQHRKHREVADPQRDDSELDQPDLAEDIKHPVFSLEDEEMWLHNHGVVALTLRLARAVGMKEEELIHVRRGAFLHDIGMVGVPDEIIFKPDQLTEQEWGIVRRHPVFALDLLTTTGALTPALDIPYCHHEKWDGTGYPRGLKGEQIPLAARVFAVVDVWCALRSARPHRAAWSVEEAREYVYHHAGTHFDPRIVEVFLAMVSEEGS
;
A
#
# COMPACT_ATOMS: atom_id res chain seq x y z
N MET A 1 -30.94 -51.62 25.91
CA MET A 1 -29.92 -52.06 24.93
C MET A 1 -30.13 -51.22 23.67
N SER A 2 -29.75 -49.94 23.69
CA SER A 2 -28.43 -49.40 23.29
C SER A 2 -27.98 -49.91 21.92
N SER A 3 -28.20 -49.10 20.88
CA SER A 3 -27.38 -49.14 19.68
C SER A 3 -27.30 -47.75 19.06
N GLN A 4 -26.11 -47.19 19.15
CA GLN A 4 -25.69 -45.88 18.69
C GLN A 4 -25.69 -45.84 17.17
N HIS A 5 -26.43 -44.93 16.55
CA HIS A 5 -26.11 -44.49 15.19
C HIS A 5 -25.02 -43.42 15.28
N ARG A 6 -23.81 -43.87 14.99
CA ARG A 6 -22.55 -43.14 14.98
C ARG A 6 -22.67 -41.99 13.97
N LYS A 7 -22.48 -40.76 14.44
CA LYS A 7 -22.26 -39.58 13.59
C LYS A 7 -21.10 -39.89 12.62
N HIS A 8 -21.36 -39.77 11.32
CA HIS A 8 -20.28 -39.67 10.34
C HIS A 8 -19.51 -38.39 10.67
N ARG A 9 -18.33 -38.57 11.27
CA ARG A 9 -17.32 -37.53 11.42
C ARG A 9 -16.68 -37.42 10.04
N GLU A 10 -17.05 -36.37 9.32
CA GLU A 10 -16.38 -35.98 8.08
C GLU A 10 -14.90 -35.82 8.40
N VAL A 11 -14.09 -36.66 7.75
CA VAL A 11 -12.65 -36.69 7.91
C VAL A 11 -12.15 -35.47 7.15
N ALA A 12 -11.54 -34.52 7.88
CA ALA A 12 -10.87 -33.39 7.28
C ALA A 12 -9.83 -33.91 6.27
N ASP A 13 -9.99 -33.49 5.02
CA ASP A 13 -9.07 -33.80 3.94
C ASP A 13 -7.70 -33.19 4.26
N PRO A 14 -6.64 -34.01 4.45
CA PRO A 14 -5.31 -33.53 4.83
C PRO A 14 -4.54 -32.92 3.64
N GLN A 15 -5.20 -32.64 2.51
CA GLN A 15 -4.62 -32.01 1.34
C GLN A 15 -5.32 -30.70 0.92
N ARG A 16 -6.00 -30.00 1.84
CA ARG A 16 -6.26 -28.58 1.61
C ARG A 16 -4.94 -27.84 1.62
N ASP A 17 -4.52 -27.48 0.42
CA ASP A 17 -3.41 -26.60 0.15
C ASP A 17 -3.78 -25.21 0.67
N ASP A 18 -3.36 -24.90 1.90
CA ASP A 18 -3.53 -23.59 2.54
C ASP A 18 -2.59 -22.52 1.92
N SER A 19 -1.97 -22.78 0.76
CA SER A 19 -1.06 -21.83 0.07
C SER A 19 -1.77 -20.77 -0.80
N GLU A 20 -3.08 -20.87 -0.98
CA GLU A 20 -3.91 -19.72 -1.36
C GLU A 20 -4.46 -19.03 -0.10
N LEU A 21 -3.55 -18.48 0.70
CA LEU A 21 -3.88 -17.31 1.52
C LEU A 21 -4.21 -16.20 0.54
N ASP A 22 -5.50 -16.13 0.20
CA ASP A 22 -6.26 -15.01 -0.37
C ASP A 22 -5.39 -13.75 -0.41
N GLN A 23 -4.62 -13.60 -1.51
CA GLN A 23 -3.77 -12.43 -1.67
C GLN A 23 -4.74 -11.26 -1.75
N PRO A 24 -4.79 -10.35 -0.78
CA PRO A 24 -5.55 -9.13 -1.01
C PRO A 24 -4.87 -8.51 -2.22
N ASP A 25 -5.56 -8.46 -3.36
CA ASP A 25 -5.17 -7.58 -4.43
C ASP A 25 -5.24 -6.19 -3.80
N LEU A 26 -4.11 -5.67 -3.35
CA LEU A 26 -3.99 -4.33 -2.77
C LEU A 26 -4.48 -3.26 -3.77
N ALA A 27 -4.76 -3.62 -5.03
CA ALA A 27 -5.52 -2.78 -5.94
C ALA A 27 -6.99 -2.60 -5.49
N GLU A 28 -7.69 -3.61 -4.93
CA GLU A 28 -9.06 -3.45 -4.41
C GLU A 28 -9.16 -2.44 -3.27
N ASP A 29 -8.03 -2.15 -2.62
CA ASP A 29 -7.91 -1.17 -1.54
C ASP A 29 -8.04 0.29 -2.02
N ILE A 30 -8.17 0.53 -3.34
CA ILE A 30 -8.47 1.84 -3.95
C ILE A 30 -9.94 2.29 -3.70
N LYS A 31 -10.78 1.45 -3.09
CA LYS A 31 -12.20 1.74 -2.81
C LYS A 31 -12.48 2.66 -1.61
N HIS A 32 -11.48 3.22 -0.92
CA HIS A 32 -11.73 4.24 0.09
C HIS A 32 -10.92 5.52 -0.16
N PRO A 33 -11.54 6.71 0.04
CA PRO A 33 -11.58 7.73 -0.99
C PRO A 33 -10.53 8.82 -0.76
N VAL A 34 -9.85 9.19 -1.84
CA VAL A 34 -8.98 10.36 -1.91
C VAL A 34 -9.74 11.70 -1.73
N PHE A 35 -11.08 11.69 -1.70
CA PHE A 35 -11.90 12.92 -1.72
C PHE A 35 -13.08 12.95 -0.73
N SER A 36 -12.90 12.44 0.49
CA SER A 36 -13.78 12.80 1.60
C SER A 36 -13.02 13.67 2.60
N LEU A 37 -13.12 14.99 2.45
CA LEU A 37 -12.53 15.98 3.37
C LEU A 37 -13.14 15.92 4.79
N GLU A 38 -14.18 15.12 4.98
CA GLU A 38 -14.95 14.99 6.21
C GLU A 38 -14.55 13.75 7.04
N ASP A 39 -13.68 12.88 6.51
CA ASP A 39 -13.24 11.66 7.21
C ASP A 39 -12.02 11.93 8.11
N GLU A 40 -12.26 12.06 9.42
CA GLU A 40 -11.23 12.18 10.47
C GLU A 40 -10.23 11.01 10.45
N GLU A 41 -10.70 9.83 10.03
CA GLU A 41 -9.88 8.62 9.85
C GLU A 41 -8.87 8.77 8.70
N MET A 42 -9.22 9.45 7.61
CA MET A 42 -8.32 9.78 6.50
C MET A 42 -7.24 10.76 6.95
N TRP A 43 -7.62 11.78 7.73
CA TRP A 43 -6.67 12.77 8.24
C TRP A 43 -5.63 12.09 9.15
N LEU A 44 -6.07 11.24 10.08
CA LEU A 44 -5.17 10.48 10.94
C LEU A 44 -4.30 9.49 10.16
N HIS A 45 -4.86 8.84 9.14
CA HIS A 45 -4.14 7.92 8.26
C HIS A 45 -3.03 8.65 7.47
N ASN A 46 -3.35 9.74 6.76
CA ASN A 46 -2.38 10.50 5.99
C ASN A 46 -1.26 11.09 6.87
N HIS A 47 -1.58 11.60 8.06
CA HIS A 47 -0.56 12.10 8.98
C HIS A 47 0.31 10.98 9.57
N GLY A 48 -0.29 9.83 9.91
CA GLY A 48 0.44 8.65 10.37
C GLY A 48 1.38 8.09 9.31
N VAL A 49 0.89 7.92 8.08
CA VAL A 49 1.65 7.47 6.91
C VAL A 49 2.81 8.42 6.63
N VAL A 50 2.57 9.73 6.61
CA VAL A 50 3.63 10.73 6.38
C VAL A 50 4.69 10.69 7.49
N ALA A 51 4.28 10.63 8.76
CA ALA A 51 5.22 10.59 9.88
C ALA A 51 6.10 9.33 9.85
N LEU A 52 5.49 8.16 9.61
CA LEU A 52 6.19 6.89 9.53
C LEU A 52 7.12 6.83 8.30
N THR A 53 6.67 7.35 7.15
CA THR A 53 7.49 7.50 5.94
C THR A 53 8.74 8.33 6.23
N LEU A 54 8.60 9.49 6.87
CA LEU A 54 9.74 10.35 7.19
C LEU A 54 10.71 9.72 8.19
N ARG A 55 10.20 8.94 9.14
CA ARG A 55 11.05 8.22 10.09
C ARG A 55 11.84 7.12 9.37
N LEU A 56 11.19 6.33 8.53
CA LEU A 56 11.86 5.30 7.73
C LEU A 56 12.87 5.92 6.76
N ALA A 57 12.50 7.00 6.08
CA ALA A 57 13.38 7.76 5.17
C ALA A 57 14.69 8.20 5.85
N ARG A 58 14.60 8.70 7.10
CA ARG A 58 15.78 9.02 7.91
C ARG A 58 16.61 7.79 8.24
N ALA A 59 15.94 6.71 8.68
CA ALA A 59 16.62 5.48 9.07
C ALA A 59 17.38 4.83 7.91
N VAL A 60 16.90 4.99 6.66
CA VAL A 60 17.60 4.51 5.45
C VAL A 60 18.64 5.51 4.92
N GLY A 61 18.85 6.64 5.60
CA GLY A 61 19.95 7.58 5.33
C GLY A 61 19.63 8.73 4.36
N MET A 62 18.36 9.05 4.11
CA MET A 62 18.00 10.24 3.32
C MET A 62 18.35 11.53 4.08
N LYS A 63 18.80 12.56 3.36
CA LYS A 63 19.18 13.84 3.95
C LYS A 63 17.95 14.68 4.29
N GLU A 64 18.04 15.51 5.33
CA GLU A 64 16.93 16.40 5.74
C GLU A 64 16.43 17.31 4.60
N GLU A 65 17.34 17.73 3.70
CA GLU A 65 17.01 18.53 2.52
C GLU A 65 16.08 17.80 1.54
N GLU A 66 16.14 16.46 1.48
CA GLU A 66 15.30 15.62 0.61
C GLU A 66 13.95 15.33 1.28
N LEU A 67 13.91 15.31 2.62
CA LEU A 67 12.71 14.94 3.39
C LEU A 67 11.55 15.91 3.22
N ILE A 68 11.79 17.17 2.88
CA ILE A 68 10.72 18.11 2.53
C ILE A 68 9.92 17.63 1.34
N HIS A 69 10.58 17.00 0.37
CA HIS A 69 9.98 16.47 -0.84
C HIS A 69 9.33 15.12 -0.60
N VAL A 70 9.96 14.25 0.22
CA VAL A 70 9.33 13.01 0.71
C VAL A 70 8.02 13.32 1.44
N ARG A 71 8.02 14.30 2.34
CA ARG A 71 6.82 14.70 3.09
C ARG A 71 5.69 15.14 2.16
N ARG A 72 6.02 16.00 1.19
CA ARG A 72 5.04 16.50 0.21
C ARG A 72 4.55 15.37 -0.68
N GLY A 73 5.44 14.50 -1.15
CA GLY A 73 5.11 13.38 -2.01
C GLY A 73 4.22 12.37 -1.29
N ALA A 74 4.54 12.01 -0.05
CA ALA A 74 3.71 11.13 0.78
C ALA A 74 2.31 11.70 1.04
N PHE A 75 2.22 13.00 1.33
CA PHE A 75 0.92 13.65 1.52
C PHE A 75 0.08 13.70 0.24
N LEU A 76 0.73 13.73 -0.93
CA LEU A 76 0.11 13.87 -2.24
C LEU A 76 0.11 12.56 -3.04
N HIS A 77 0.43 11.41 -2.45
CA HIS A 77 0.69 10.16 -3.18
C HIS A 77 -0.47 9.82 -4.14
N ASP A 78 -1.69 10.05 -3.66
CA ASP A 78 -2.94 9.74 -4.34
C ASP A 78 -3.60 10.92 -5.05
N ILE A 79 -2.96 12.11 -5.08
CA ILE A 79 -3.57 13.35 -5.61
C ILE A 79 -4.11 13.20 -7.04
N GLY A 80 -3.52 12.31 -7.83
CA GLY A 80 -3.94 12.06 -9.21
C GLY A 80 -5.32 11.41 -9.34
N MET A 81 -5.91 10.93 -8.24
CA MET A 81 -7.28 10.41 -8.25
C MET A 81 -8.31 11.48 -8.62
N VAL A 82 -7.98 12.78 -8.57
CA VAL A 82 -8.81 13.86 -9.18
C VAL A 82 -9.08 13.64 -10.67
N GLY A 83 -8.19 12.91 -11.35
CA GLY A 83 -8.29 12.63 -12.77
C GLY A 83 -9.13 11.40 -13.11
N VAL A 84 -9.58 10.64 -12.10
CA VAL A 84 -10.44 9.46 -12.28
C VAL A 84 -11.91 9.91 -12.25
N PRO A 85 -12.76 9.47 -13.19
CA PRO A 85 -14.18 9.84 -13.20
C PRO A 85 -14.93 9.44 -11.93
N ASP A 86 -15.79 10.33 -11.43
CA ASP A 86 -16.65 10.11 -10.25
C ASP A 86 -17.48 8.82 -10.36
N GLU A 87 -17.96 8.50 -11.57
CA GLU A 87 -18.72 7.30 -11.89
C GLU A 87 -17.99 6.01 -11.50
N ILE A 88 -16.65 6.04 -11.56
CA ILE A 88 -15.77 4.92 -11.24
C ILE A 88 -15.41 4.96 -9.75
N ILE A 89 -15.01 6.13 -9.23
CA ILE A 89 -14.60 6.29 -7.82
C ILE A 89 -15.74 5.93 -6.87
N PHE A 90 -16.96 6.39 -7.15
CA PHE A 90 -18.11 6.23 -6.27
C PHE A 90 -19.03 5.07 -6.67
N LYS A 91 -18.53 4.16 -7.53
CA LYS A 91 -19.30 3.00 -7.97
C LYS A 91 -19.59 2.05 -6.79
N PRO A 92 -20.85 1.68 -6.53
CA PRO A 92 -21.19 0.77 -5.43
C PRO A 92 -20.77 -0.68 -5.72
N ASP A 93 -20.72 -1.06 -6.99
CA ASP A 93 -20.37 -2.42 -7.43
C ASP A 93 -18.86 -2.63 -7.59
N GLN A 94 -18.43 -3.85 -7.90
CA GLN A 94 -17.05 -4.12 -8.27
C GLN A 94 -16.66 -3.40 -9.57
N LEU A 95 -15.41 -2.92 -9.61
CA LEU A 95 -14.84 -2.33 -10.81
C LEU A 95 -14.53 -3.43 -11.81
N THR A 96 -14.83 -3.17 -13.07
CA THR A 96 -14.40 -3.98 -14.21
C THR A 96 -12.89 -3.80 -14.45
N GLU A 97 -12.27 -4.72 -15.18
CA GLU A 97 -10.86 -4.62 -15.55
C GLU A 97 -10.53 -3.32 -16.31
N GLN A 98 -11.46 -2.84 -17.14
CA GLN A 98 -11.32 -1.58 -17.88
C GLN A 98 -11.34 -0.38 -16.93
N GLU A 99 -12.25 -0.37 -15.96
CA GLU A 99 -12.33 0.67 -14.92
C GLU A 99 -11.07 0.65 -14.06
N TRP A 100 -10.59 -0.53 -13.65
CA TRP A 100 -9.30 -0.68 -12.98
C TRP A 100 -8.14 -0.10 -13.79
N GLY A 101 -8.14 -0.31 -15.11
CA GLY A 101 -7.17 0.28 -16.02
C GLY A 101 -7.16 1.82 -15.99
N ILE A 102 -8.30 2.46 -15.75
CA ILE A 102 -8.40 3.91 -15.58
C ILE A 102 -7.87 4.32 -14.21
N VAL A 103 -8.26 3.62 -13.15
CA VAL A 103 -7.83 3.95 -11.78
C VAL A 103 -6.31 3.83 -11.62
N ARG A 104 -5.68 2.81 -12.23
CA ARG A 104 -4.21 2.65 -12.25
C ARG A 104 -3.47 3.77 -12.98
N ARG A 105 -4.17 4.71 -13.63
CA ARG A 105 -3.56 5.91 -14.23
C ARG A 105 -3.43 7.08 -13.28
N HIS A 106 -3.94 7.01 -12.04
CA HIS A 106 -3.79 8.10 -11.09
C HIS A 106 -2.32 8.54 -10.85
N PRO A 107 -1.27 7.69 -10.90
CA PRO A 107 0.09 8.19 -10.81
C PRO A 107 0.46 9.09 -11.99
N VAL A 108 -0.06 8.78 -13.19
CA VAL A 108 0.13 9.58 -14.41
C VAL A 108 -0.62 10.92 -14.29
N PHE A 109 -1.84 10.91 -13.74
CA PHE A 109 -2.56 12.14 -13.48
C PHE A 109 -1.87 13.02 -12.43
N ALA A 110 -1.25 12.42 -11.41
CA ALA A 110 -0.44 13.14 -10.43
C ALA A 110 0.78 13.80 -11.09
N LEU A 111 1.45 13.11 -12.02
CA LEU A 111 2.53 13.69 -12.84
C LEU A 111 2.06 14.93 -13.60
N ASP A 112 0.96 14.83 -14.34
CA ASP A 112 0.42 15.94 -15.12
C ASP A 112 0.08 17.15 -14.23
N LEU A 113 -0.56 16.90 -13.08
CA LEU A 113 -0.96 17.93 -12.14
C LEU A 113 0.23 18.62 -11.47
N LEU A 114 1.19 17.86 -10.95
CA LEU A 114 2.29 18.39 -10.14
C LEU A 114 3.37 19.06 -10.99
N THR A 115 3.45 18.73 -12.28
CA THR A 115 4.39 19.37 -13.21
C THR A 115 3.85 20.65 -13.85
N THR A 116 2.53 20.89 -13.79
CA THR A 116 1.89 22.07 -14.41
C THR A 116 2.49 23.40 -13.94
N THR A 117 2.81 23.53 -12.64
CA THR A 117 3.42 24.76 -12.08
C THR A 117 4.93 24.62 -11.79
N GLY A 118 5.49 23.42 -11.90
CA GLY A 118 6.91 23.11 -11.62
C GLY A 118 7.32 23.14 -10.13
N ALA A 119 6.60 23.87 -9.28
CA ALA A 119 6.98 24.07 -7.87
C ALA A 119 6.94 22.78 -7.02
N LEU A 120 6.12 21.80 -7.43
CA LEU A 120 5.98 20.51 -6.75
C LEU A 120 6.68 19.36 -7.47
N THR A 121 7.34 19.61 -8.62
CA THR A 121 8.07 18.58 -9.36
C THR A 121 9.07 17.80 -8.51
N PRO A 122 9.82 18.41 -7.57
CA PRO A 122 10.72 17.63 -6.71
C PRO A 122 10.03 16.63 -5.76
N ALA A 123 8.72 16.76 -5.52
CA ALA A 123 7.93 15.86 -4.67
C ALA A 123 7.28 14.70 -5.44
N LEU A 124 7.53 14.61 -6.75
CA LEU A 124 6.81 13.72 -7.68
C LEU A 124 7.16 12.24 -7.54
N ASP A 125 8.34 11.92 -6.98
CA ASP A 125 8.84 10.55 -6.89
C ASP A 125 7.81 9.60 -6.28
N ILE A 126 7.17 9.99 -5.17
CA ILE A 126 6.17 9.17 -4.49
C ILE A 126 4.86 9.10 -5.28
N PRO A 127 4.16 10.22 -5.59
CA PRO A 127 2.89 10.14 -6.31
C PRO A 127 2.98 9.41 -7.66
N TYR A 128 4.12 9.48 -8.34
CA TYR A 128 4.26 8.84 -9.65
C TYR A 128 4.72 7.38 -9.58
N CYS A 129 5.44 6.97 -8.54
CA CYS A 129 6.11 5.66 -8.51
C CYS A 129 5.74 4.78 -7.30
N HIS A 130 4.81 5.18 -6.42
CA HIS A 130 4.52 4.42 -5.20
C HIS A 130 3.89 3.03 -5.44
N HIS A 131 3.33 2.79 -6.63
CA HIS A 131 2.84 1.48 -7.06
C HIS A 131 3.83 0.67 -7.91
N GLU A 132 5.06 1.15 -8.07
CA GLU A 132 6.14 0.35 -8.64
C GLU A 132 6.56 -0.75 -7.65
N LYS A 133 6.79 -1.95 -8.16
CA LYS A 133 7.21 -3.12 -7.37
C LYS A 133 8.66 -3.42 -7.65
N TRP A 134 9.41 -3.82 -6.61
CA TRP A 134 10.85 -4.08 -6.71
C TRP A 134 11.23 -5.05 -7.84
N ASP A 135 10.39 -6.04 -8.15
CA ASP A 135 10.61 -7.02 -9.21
C ASP A 135 10.33 -6.54 -10.64
N GLY A 136 9.69 -5.36 -10.80
CA GLY A 136 9.29 -4.76 -12.07
C GLY A 136 7.85 -5.07 -12.50
N THR A 137 7.04 -5.74 -11.68
CA THR A 137 5.64 -6.07 -11.99
C THR A 137 4.64 -4.96 -11.64
N GLY A 138 5.14 -3.85 -11.09
CA GLY A 138 4.35 -2.68 -10.73
C GLY A 138 4.03 -1.75 -11.90
N TYR A 139 3.47 -0.59 -11.56
CA TYR A 139 3.01 0.41 -12.53
C TYR A 139 3.30 1.83 -12.00
N PRO A 140 3.27 2.88 -12.84
CA PRO A 140 2.86 2.93 -14.25
C PRO A 140 3.94 2.57 -15.28
N ARG A 141 5.21 2.46 -14.88
CA ARG A 141 6.35 2.34 -15.81
C ARG A 141 7.02 0.96 -15.77
N GLY A 142 6.72 0.12 -14.77
CA GLY A 142 7.33 -1.19 -14.63
C GLY A 142 8.82 -1.08 -14.27
N LEU A 143 9.16 -0.12 -13.40
CA LEU A 143 10.52 0.10 -12.94
C LEU A 143 10.96 -1.04 -12.04
N LYS A 144 12.22 -1.45 -12.17
CA LYS A 144 12.77 -2.57 -11.39
C LYS A 144 13.92 -2.14 -10.50
N GLY A 145 13.90 -2.63 -9.26
CA GLY A 145 14.98 -2.42 -8.30
C GLY A 145 15.24 -0.92 -8.06
N GLU A 146 16.50 -0.53 -8.19
CA GLU A 146 16.95 0.85 -7.94
C GLU A 146 16.56 1.85 -9.03
N GLN A 147 15.92 1.41 -10.12
CA GLN A 147 15.27 2.33 -11.06
C GLN A 147 14.10 3.08 -10.40
N ILE A 148 13.50 2.49 -9.35
CA ILE A 148 12.46 3.11 -8.55
C ILE A 148 13.13 4.13 -7.62
N PRO A 149 12.68 5.40 -7.59
CA PRO A 149 13.21 6.40 -6.68
C PRO A 149 13.19 5.91 -5.22
N LEU A 150 14.24 6.25 -4.46
CA LEU A 150 14.35 5.79 -3.06
C LEU A 150 13.13 6.22 -2.23
N ALA A 151 12.65 7.45 -2.41
CA ALA A 151 11.47 7.97 -1.72
C ALA A 151 10.23 7.10 -1.95
N ALA A 152 10.01 6.64 -3.19
CA ALA A 152 8.88 5.78 -3.54
C ALA A 152 9.04 4.37 -2.95
N ARG A 153 10.24 3.79 -2.97
CA ARG A 153 10.52 2.49 -2.33
C ARG A 153 10.29 2.52 -0.81
N VAL A 154 10.67 3.61 -0.15
CA VAL A 154 10.40 3.86 1.27
C VAL A 154 8.90 3.94 1.51
N PHE A 155 8.21 4.77 0.73
CA PHE A 155 6.79 5.01 0.90
C PHE A 155 5.95 3.74 0.66
N ALA A 156 6.26 2.94 -0.36
CA ALA A 156 5.51 1.72 -0.68
C ALA A 156 5.44 0.72 0.49
N VAL A 157 6.53 0.59 1.27
CA VAL A 157 6.52 -0.27 2.48
C VAL A 157 5.56 0.29 3.54
N VAL A 158 5.60 1.60 3.77
CA VAL A 158 4.77 2.27 4.78
C VAL A 158 3.30 2.26 4.39
N ASP A 159 3.01 2.53 3.12
CA ASP A 159 1.66 2.56 2.58
C ASP A 159 0.97 1.20 2.75
N VAL A 160 1.61 0.12 2.30
CA VAL A 160 1.08 -1.23 2.46
C VAL A 160 0.97 -1.63 3.93
N TRP A 161 1.97 -1.29 4.77
CA TRP A 161 1.89 -1.53 6.20
C TRP A 161 0.65 -0.88 6.83
N CYS A 162 0.43 0.41 6.55
CA CYS A 162 -0.71 1.15 7.07
C CYS A 162 -2.03 0.60 6.52
N ALA A 163 -2.09 0.25 5.22
CA ALA A 163 -3.26 -0.36 4.62
C ALA A 163 -3.63 -1.72 5.24
N LEU A 164 -2.64 -2.56 5.58
CA LEU A 164 -2.87 -3.83 6.27
C LEU A 164 -3.36 -3.62 7.71
N ARG A 165 -2.83 -2.59 8.38
CA ARG A 165 -3.07 -2.27 9.78
C ARG A 165 -4.34 -1.46 10.06
N SER A 166 -4.97 -0.90 9.03
CA SER A 166 -6.24 -0.20 9.12
C SER A 166 -7.42 -1.16 8.98
N ALA A 167 -8.47 -0.96 9.78
CA ALA A 167 -9.72 -1.67 9.61
C ALA A 167 -10.48 -1.11 8.40
N ARG A 168 -11.17 -1.98 7.66
CA ARG A 168 -11.97 -1.63 6.49
C ARG A 168 -13.36 -2.26 6.63
N PRO A 169 -14.41 -1.74 5.95
CA PRO A 169 -15.78 -2.26 6.07
C PRO A 169 -15.93 -3.78 5.87
N HIS A 170 -15.01 -4.39 5.11
CA HIS A 170 -15.03 -5.82 4.78
C HIS A 170 -13.83 -6.61 5.33
N ARG A 171 -12.89 -5.96 6.03
CA ARG A 171 -11.65 -6.59 6.52
C ARG A 171 -11.22 -5.98 7.84
N ALA A 172 -11.05 -6.81 8.87
CA ALA A 172 -10.46 -6.35 10.13
C ALA A 172 -8.99 -5.94 9.93
N ALA A 173 -8.53 -4.98 10.72
CA ALA A 173 -7.11 -4.64 10.79
C ALA A 173 -6.28 -5.89 11.15
N TRP A 174 -5.21 -6.13 10.39
CA TRP A 174 -4.27 -7.21 10.71
C TRP A 174 -3.54 -6.90 12.01
N SER A 175 -3.06 -7.92 12.72
CA SER A 175 -2.13 -7.77 13.84
C SER A 175 -0.76 -7.22 13.38
N VAL A 176 0.06 -6.79 14.34
CA VAL A 176 1.40 -6.29 14.04
C VAL A 176 2.25 -7.43 13.47
N GLU A 177 2.09 -8.62 14.04
CA GLU A 177 2.79 -9.84 13.64
C GLU A 177 2.43 -10.25 12.21
N GLU A 178 1.14 -10.31 11.87
CA GLU A 178 0.67 -10.64 10.51
C GLU A 178 1.19 -9.62 9.48
N ALA A 179 1.13 -8.33 9.79
CA ALA A 179 1.63 -7.28 8.88
C ALA A 179 3.16 -7.37 8.69
N ARG A 180 3.92 -7.72 9.74
CA ARG A 180 5.38 -7.91 9.67
C ARG A 180 5.73 -9.11 8.79
N GLU A 181 5.03 -10.22 9.00
CA GLU A 181 5.21 -11.44 8.23
C GLU A 181 4.95 -11.17 6.75
N TYR A 182 3.88 -10.45 6.41
CA TYR A 182 3.59 -10.04 5.04
C TYR A 182 4.72 -9.20 4.44
N VAL A 183 5.14 -8.12 5.11
CA VAL A 183 6.20 -7.24 4.60
C VAL A 183 7.52 -8.00 4.42
N TYR A 184 7.86 -8.88 5.35
CA TYR A 184 9.03 -9.75 5.26
C TYR A 184 8.96 -10.69 4.04
N HIS A 185 7.85 -11.39 3.83
CA HIS A 185 7.69 -12.33 2.71
C HIS A 185 7.71 -11.65 1.33
N HIS A 186 7.36 -10.37 1.26
CA HIS A 186 7.35 -9.61 0.02
C HIS A 186 8.64 -8.80 -0.22
N ALA A 187 9.67 -8.99 0.61
CA ALA A 187 11.00 -8.45 0.37
C ALA A 187 11.63 -9.06 -0.89
N GLY A 188 12.11 -8.21 -1.80
CA GLY A 188 12.71 -8.65 -3.06
C GLY A 188 11.72 -8.96 -4.19
N THR A 189 10.41 -8.88 -3.94
CA THR A 189 9.36 -8.93 -4.96
C THR A 189 8.59 -7.62 -5.01
N HIS A 190 7.83 -7.30 -3.97
CA HIS A 190 7.12 -6.03 -3.85
C HIS A 190 8.07 -4.93 -3.38
N PHE A 191 8.88 -5.21 -2.35
CA PHE A 191 9.64 -4.19 -1.62
C PHE A 191 11.15 -4.32 -1.79
N ASP A 192 11.87 -3.20 -1.63
CA ASP A 192 13.34 -3.23 -1.52
C ASP A 192 13.73 -3.98 -0.23
N PRO A 193 14.47 -5.09 -0.31
CA PRO A 193 14.78 -5.92 0.84
C PRO A 193 15.60 -5.17 1.91
N ARG A 194 16.43 -4.19 1.53
CA ARG A 194 17.19 -3.38 2.50
C ARG A 194 16.29 -2.43 3.29
N ILE A 195 15.26 -1.90 2.65
CA ILE A 195 14.29 -1.02 3.30
C ILE A 195 13.40 -1.84 4.24
N VAL A 196 12.99 -3.04 3.83
CA VAL A 196 12.24 -3.97 4.68
C VAL A 196 13.01 -4.30 5.96
N GLU A 197 14.31 -4.61 5.86
CA GLU A 197 15.16 -4.89 7.03
C GLU A 197 15.13 -3.73 8.05
N VAL A 198 15.38 -2.50 7.58
CA VAL A 198 15.35 -1.30 8.43
C VAL A 198 13.95 -1.05 9.01
N PHE A 199 12.91 -1.22 8.19
CA PHE A 199 11.53 -1.01 8.62
C PHE A 199 11.10 -1.99 9.72
N LEU A 200 11.38 -3.29 9.55
CA LEU A 200 11.03 -4.31 10.53
C LEU A 200 11.78 -4.12 11.85
N ALA A 201 13.04 -3.70 11.81
CA ALA A 201 13.77 -3.32 13.02
C ALA A 201 13.08 -2.15 13.73
N MET A 202 12.71 -1.10 12.98
CA MET A 202 12.08 0.11 13.51
C MET A 202 10.73 -0.15 14.19
N VAL A 203 9.88 -1.01 13.62
CA VAL A 203 8.55 -1.33 14.20
C VAL A 203 8.61 -2.44 15.26
N SER A 204 9.76 -3.08 15.48
CA SER A 204 9.96 -4.03 16.59
C SER A 204 10.12 -3.32 17.93
N GLU A 205 10.76 -2.15 17.92
CA GLU A 205 11.12 -1.41 19.13
C GLU A 205 9.93 -0.70 19.79
N GLU A 206 8.83 -0.49 19.08
CA GLU A 206 7.64 0.20 19.60
C GLU A 206 6.69 -0.70 20.40
N GLY A 207 6.86 -2.03 20.30
CA GLY A 207 6.03 -3.03 20.97
C GLY A 207 6.63 -3.62 22.25
N SER A 208 7.74 -3.07 22.76
CA SER A 208 8.43 -3.51 24.01
C SER A 208 8.30 -2.52 25.15
#